data_AF-A0A7Y1YPK7-F1
#
_entry.id   AF-A0A7Y1YPK7-F1
#
_cell.length_a   1.000
_cell.length_b   1.000
_cell.length_c   1.000
_cell.angle_alpha   90.00
_cell.angle_beta   90.00
_cell.angle_gamma   90.00
#
_symmetry.space_group_name_H-M   'P 1'
#
loop_
_entity.id
_entity.type
_entity.pdbx_description
1 polymer ?
#
loop_
_entity_poly.entity_id
_entity_poly.type
_entity_poly.pdbx_seq_one_letter_code
_entity_poly.pdbx_strand_id
1 'polypeptide(L)'
;WRINAWTEISAMFASGILSILLKATPLGDFFFNTDTGIFPDWGEIPFVMIITTIIWLTATFTTQPESKEVLRSFYKKIQPGGPGWSKVLDEARNDNVEVDLGEKWSVPSGILAMLLGVILIYTIMFATGHWIYGHTTSASILTGIAIVSGFSLIKAWGRMKDDIL
;
A
#
# COMPACT_ATOMS: atom_id res chain seq x y z
N TRP A 1 11.20 -13.88 -7.93
CA TRP A 1 10.70 -12.55 -8.34
C TRP A 1 10.13 -12.66 -9.75
N ARG A 2 8.87 -12.26 -9.97
CA ARG A 2 8.20 -12.35 -11.29
C ARG A 2 7.75 -10.99 -11.84
N ILE A 3 7.58 -9.99 -10.98
CA ILE A 3 7.24 -8.61 -11.36
C ILE A 3 8.45 -8.01 -12.10
N ASN A 4 8.20 -7.31 -13.20
CA ASN A 4 9.23 -6.65 -14.01
C ASN A 4 8.77 -5.26 -14.46
N ALA A 5 9.63 -4.53 -15.17
CA ALA A 5 9.29 -3.19 -15.65
C ALA A 5 7.99 -3.14 -16.47
N TRP A 6 7.76 -4.14 -17.34
CA TRP A 6 6.54 -4.23 -18.14
C TRP A 6 5.28 -4.40 -17.30
N THR A 7 5.38 -5.09 -16.17
CA THR A 7 4.28 -5.26 -15.21
C THR A 7 3.85 -3.91 -14.65
N GLU A 8 4.81 -3.11 -14.18
CA GLU A 8 4.53 -1.80 -13.57
C GLU A 8 4.03 -0.79 -14.61
N ILE A 9 4.70 -0.70 -15.76
CA ILE A 9 4.30 0.18 -16.87
C ILE A 9 2.87 -0.16 -17.30
N SER A 10 2.55 -1.45 -17.49
CA SER A 10 1.21 -1.88 -17.89
C SER A 10 0.16 -1.48 -16.85
N ALA A 11 0.45 -1.63 -15.55
CA ALA A 11 -0.47 -1.24 -14.48
C ALA A 11 -0.74 0.27 -14.46
N MET A 12 0.30 1.10 -14.58
CA MET A 12 0.18 2.56 -14.57
C MET A 12 -0.59 3.07 -15.79
N PHE A 13 -0.26 2.59 -16.98
CA PHE A 13 -0.96 3.01 -18.21
C PHE A 13 -2.39 2.47 -18.26
N ALA A 14 -2.64 1.21 -17.87
CA ALA A 14 -3.98 0.65 -17.85
C ALA A 14 -4.91 1.44 -16.92
N SER A 15 -4.50 1.69 -15.68
CA SER A 15 -5.31 2.46 -14.72
C SER A 15 -5.54 3.90 -15.17
N GLY A 16 -4.50 4.56 -15.67
CA GLY A 16 -4.58 5.94 -16.18
C GLY A 16 -5.51 6.06 -17.39
N ILE A 17 -5.31 5.22 -18.42
CA ILE A 17 -6.13 5.22 -19.64
C ILE A 17 -7.58 4.87 -19.31
N LEU A 18 -7.81 3.85 -18.48
CA LEU A 18 -9.16 3.44 -18.12
C LEU A 18 -9.90 4.53 -17.35
N SER A 19 -9.21 5.22 -16.44
CA SER A 19 -9.78 6.35 -15.70
C SER A 19 -10.13 7.52 -16.64
N ILE A 20 -9.25 7.84 -17.59
CA ILE A 20 -9.52 8.87 -18.61
C ILE A 20 -10.71 8.46 -19.48
N LEU A 21 -10.77 7.21 -19.94
CA LEU A 21 -11.88 6.73 -20.75
C LEU A 21 -13.21 6.83 -20.01
N LEU A 22 -13.27 6.42 -18.74
CA LEU A 22 -14.49 6.50 -17.95
C LEU A 22 -14.90 7.95 -17.65
N LYS A 23 -13.95 8.84 -17.33
CA LYS A 23 -14.27 10.23 -16.94
C LYS A 23 -14.42 11.20 -18.10
N ALA A 24 -13.75 10.97 -19.23
CA ALA A 24 -13.71 11.90 -20.36
C ALA A 24 -14.59 11.46 -21.54
N THR A 25 -15.23 10.28 -21.46
CA THR A 25 -16.12 9.78 -22.52
C THR A 25 -17.47 9.33 -21.95
N PRO A 26 -18.50 9.15 -22.79
CA PRO A 26 -19.80 8.63 -22.35
C PRO A 26 -19.75 7.21 -21.79
N LEU A 27 -18.60 6.53 -21.83
CA LEU A 27 -18.44 5.19 -21.27
C LEU A 27 -18.66 5.17 -19.75
N GLY A 28 -18.24 6.21 -19.03
CA GLY A 28 -18.48 6.29 -17.58
C GLY A 28 -19.96 6.29 -17.24
N ASP A 29 -20.72 7.17 -17.90
CA ASP A 29 -22.18 7.23 -17.72
C ASP A 29 -22.86 5.94 -18.21
N PHE A 30 -22.44 5.41 -19.36
CA PHE A 30 -22.99 4.17 -19.88
C PHE A 30 -22.84 2.99 -18.90
N PHE A 31 -21.71 2.89 -18.20
CA PHE A 31 -21.48 1.80 -17.25
C PHE A 31 -21.96 2.10 -15.83
N PHE A 32 -21.86 3.33 -15.33
CA PHE A 32 -22.00 3.65 -13.90
C PHE A 32 -22.95 4.83 -13.60
N ASN A 33 -23.74 5.29 -14.57
CA ASN A 33 -24.76 6.30 -14.29
C ASN A 33 -25.81 5.77 -13.29
N THR A 34 -26.25 6.62 -12.36
CA THR A 34 -27.17 6.27 -11.28
C THR A 34 -28.51 5.72 -11.76
N ASP A 35 -29.04 6.23 -12.88
CA ASP A 35 -30.39 5.88 -13.36
C ASP A 35 -30.35 4.93 -14.56
N THR A 36 -29.30 4.98 -15.36
CA THR A 36 -29.22 4.31 -16.68
C THR A 36 -28.00 3.39 -16.86
N GLY A 37 -27.09 3.36 -15.87
CA GLY A 37 -25.87 2.56 -15.92
C GLY A 37 -26.14 1.06 -15.83
N ILE A 38 -25.27 0.27 -16.46
CA ILE A 38 -25.30 -1.20 -16.39
C ILE A 38 -24.91 -1.70 -14.98
N PHE A 39 -24.02 -0.97 -14.31
CA PHE A 39 -23.50 -1.29 -12.99
C PHE A 39 -23.85 -0.18 -11.98
N PRO A 40 -23.79 -0.47 -10.66
CA PRO A 40 -23.98 0.54 -9.63
C PRO A 40 -22.94 1.67 -9.74
N ASP A 41 -23.34 2.89 -9.37
CA ASP A 41 -22.51 4.09 -9.38
C ASP A 41 -21.20 3.95 -8.59
N TRP A 42 -21.25 3.32 -7.41
CA TRP A 42 -20.06 3.01 -6.60
C TRP A 42 -19.12 1.97 -7.23
N GLY A 43 -19.57 1.27 -8.27
CA GLY A 43 -18.86 0.18 -8.94
C GLY A 43 -17.71 0.62 -9.84
N GLU A 44 -17.61 1.92 -10.15
CA GLU A 44 -16.58 2.45 -11.05
C GLU A 44 -15.16 2.14 -10.56
N ILE A 45 -14.89 2.39 -9.27
CA ILE A 45 -13.56 2.19 -8.68
C ILE A 45 -13.18 0.69 -8.64
N PRO A 46 -14.02 -0.23 -8.13
CA PRO A 46 -13.77 -1.67 -8.23
C PRO A 46 -13.54 -2.16 -9.66
N PHE A 47 -14.29 -1.63 -10.62
CA PHE A 47 -14.13 -2.00 -12.03
C PHE A 47 -12.74 -1.65 -12.55
N VAL A 48 -12.29 -0.40 -12.32
CA VAL A 48 -10.93 0.02 -12.71
C VAL A 48 -9.86 -0.85 -12.06
N MET A 49 -10.03 -1.17 -10.77
CA MET A 49 -9.11 -2.01 -10.02
C MET A 49 -9.00 -3.43 -10.62
N ILE A 50 -10.14 -4.08 -10.89
CA ILE A 50 -10.18 -5.45 -11.42
C ILE A 50 -9.58 -5.51 -12.82
N ILE A 51 -9.98 -4.61 -13.72
CA ILE A 51 -9.47 -4.59 -15.10
C ILE A 51 -7.97 -4.31 -15.13
N THR A 52 -7.50 -3.32 -14.37
CA THR A 52 -6.06 -3.04 -14.24
C THR A 52 -5.32 -4.27 -13.71
N THR A 53 -5.92 -4.99 -12.75
CA THR A 53 -5.33 -6.21 -12.18
C THR A 53 -5.15 -7.31 -13.20
N ILE A 54 -6.17 -7.55 -14.02
CA ILE A 54 -6.09 -8.52 -15.11
C ILE A 54 -4.99 -8.15 -16.11
N ILE A 55 -4.89 -6.86 -16.48
CA ILE A 55 -3.91 -6.38 -17.46
C ILE A 55 -2.48 -6.57 -16.94
N TRP A 56 -2.16 -6.10 -15.72
CA TRP A 56 -0.78 -6.21 -15.23
C TRP A 56 -0.39 -7.65 -14.90
N LEU A 57 -1.32 -8.49 -14.44
CA LEU A 57 -1.06 -9.93 -14.27
C LEU A 57 -0.77 -10.60 -15.61
N THR A 58 -1.54 -10.26 -16.65
CA THR A 58 -1.29 -10.76 -18.00
C THR A 58 0.10 -10.35 -18.48
N ALA A 59 0.49 -9.09 -18.29
CA ALA A 59 1.83 -8.63 -18.59
C ALA A 59 2.89 -9.42 -17.80
N THR A 60 2.68 -9.64 -16.49
CA THR A 60 3.61 -10.39 -15.60
C THR A 60 3.89 -11.79 -16.11
N PHE A 61 2.86 -12.51 -16.58
CA PHE A 61 3.01 -13.90 -17.01
C PHE A 61 3.43 -14.06 -18.48
N THR A 62 3.25 -13.03 -19.31
CA THR A 62 3.65 -13.05 -20.73
C THR A 62 5.07 -12.51 -20.96
N THR A 63 5.57 -11.66 -20.06
CA THR A 63 6.89 -11.05 -20.20
C THR A 63 7.97 -11.78 -19.39
N GLN A 64 9.23 -11.62 -19.77
CA GLN A 64 10.35 -12.29 -19.10
C GLN A 64 10.63 -11.66 -17.72
N PRO A 65 10.93 -12.46 -16.69
CA PRO A 65 11.37 -11.93 -15.40
C PRO A 65 12.64 -11.06 -15.53
N GLU A 66 12.80 -10.08 -14.65
CA GLU A 66 14.01 -9.24 -14.60
C GLU A 66 15.29 -10.05 -14.40
N SER A 67 16.40 -9.52 -14.92
CA SER A 67 17.71 -10.15 -14.81
C SER A 67 18.22 -10.12 -13.36
N LYS A 68 19.09 -11.07 -13.01
CA LYS A 68 19.67 -11.15 -11.66
C LYS A 68 20.48 -9.91 -11.32
N GLU A 69 21.17 -9.33 -12.29
CA GLU A 69 22.01 -8.15 -12.16
C GLU A 69 21.17 -6.91 -11.83
N VAL A 70 20.01 -6.75 -12.48
CA VAL A 70 19.06 -5.66 -12.19
C VAL A 70 18.51 -5.82 -10.78
N LEU A 71 18.08 -7.03 -10.40
CA LEU A 71 17.55 -7.31 -9.06
C LEU A 71 18.60 -7.08 -7.96
N ARG A 72 19.84 -7.48 -8.18
CA ARG A 72 20.96 -7.21 -7.25
C ARG A 72 21.27 -5.72 -7.15
N SER A 73 21.29 -5.02 -8.28
CA SER A 73 21.52 -3.57 -8.31
C SER A 73 20.41 -2.81 -7.60
N PHE A 74 19.16 -3.24 -7.78
CA PHE A 74 18.00 -2.71 -7.05
C PHE A 74 18.13 -2.97 -5.55
N TYR A 75 18.45 -4.20 -5.16
CA TYR A 75 18.61 -4.56 -3.76
C TYR A 75 19.73 -3.76 -3.08
N LYS A 76 20.88 -3.56 -3.74
CA LYS A 76 21.98 -2.74 -3.22
C LYS A 76 21.59 -1.27 -3.00
N LYS A 77 20.66 -0.74 -3.80
CA LYS A 77 20.22 0.67 -3.70
C LYS A 77 19.09 0.88 -2.71
N ILE A 78 18.13 -0.04 -2.67
CA ILE A 78 16.88 0.13 -1.94
C ILE A 78 16.85 -0.66 -0.62
N GLN A 79 17.69 -1.71 -0.51
CA GLN A 79 17.73 -2.64 0.62
C GLN A 79 16.34 -3.00 1.15
N PRO A 80 15.45 -3.50 0.28
CA PRO A 80 14.07 -3.78 0.65
C PRO A 80 14.03 -4.91 1.69
N GLY A 81 13.44 -4.65 2.85
CA GLY A 81 13.29 -5.67 3.89
C GLY A 81 12.21 -6.72 3.58
N GLY A 82 12.34 -7.90 4.18
CA GLY A 82 11.30 -8.94 4.20
C GLY A 82 11.64 -10.23 3.45
N PRO A 83 10.82 -11.29 3.63
CA PRO A 83 11.14 -12.65 3.17
C PRO A 83 11.13 -12.84 1.65
N GLY A 84 10.46 -11.95 0.90
CA GLY A 84 10.31 -12.03 -0.56
C GLY A 84 11.62 -11.93 -1.34
N TRP A 85 12.69 -11.44 -0.71
CA TRP A 85 14.03 -11.26 -1.31
C TRP A 85 15.02 -12.37 -0.97
N SER A 86 14.64 -13.34 -0.13
CA SER A 86 15.47 -14.50 0.26
C SER A 86 16.13 -15.18 -0.94
N LYS A 87 15.35 -15.51 -1.98
CA LYS A 87 15.85 -16.14 -3.20
C LYS A 87 16.93 -15.31 -3.92
N VAL A 88 16.80 -13.98 -3.95
CA VAL A 88 17.77 -13.09 -4.61
C VAL A 88 19.08 -13.04 -3.81
N LEU A 89 18.96 -13.03 -2.48
CA LEU A 89 20.10 -13.07 -1.56
C LEU A 89 20.84 -14.41 -1.61
N ASP A 90 20.12 -15.52 -1.62
CA ASP A 90 20.70 -16.86 -1.70
C ASP A 90 21.43 -17.06 -3.05
N GLU A 91 20.83 -16.61 -4.15
CA GLU A 91 21.50 -16.62 -5.46
C GLU A 91 22.73 -15.71 -5.51
N ALA A 92 22.72 -14.57 -4.82
CA ALA A 92 23.90 -13.70 -4.73
C ALA A 92 25.03 -14.31 -3.90
N ARG A 93 24.70 -14.97 -2.78
CA ARG A 93 25.65 -15.70 -1.95
C ARG A 93 26.30 -16.87 -2.70
N ASN A 94 25.51 -17.64 -3.45
CA ASN A 94 26.02 -18.74 -4.27
C ASN A 94 26.99 -18.25 -5.37
N ASP A 95 26.78 -17.05 -5.90
CA ASP A 95 27.65 -16.44 -6.91
C ASP A 95 28.85 -15.69 -6.29
N ASN A 96 29.12 -15.83 -4.98
CA ASN A 96 30.15 -15.11 -4.22
C ASN A 96 30.10 -13.58 -4.37
N VAL A 97 28.91 -13.02 -4.58
CA VAL A 97 28.71 -11.57 -4.64
C VAL A 97 28.36 -11.07 -3.25
N GLU A 98 29.21 -10.23 -2.68
CA GLU A 98 28.86 -9.49 -1.47
C GLU A 98 27.69 -8.54 -1.75
N VAL A 99 26.56 -8.85 -1.12
CA VAL A 99 25.38 -8.01 -1.04
C VAL A 99 25.20 -7.72 0.43
N ASP A 100 25.36 -6.46 0.80
CA ASP A 100 25.16 -6.00 2.16
C ASP A 100 23.74 -6.35 2.60
N LEU A 101 23.64 -7.09 3.71
CA LEU A 101 22.38 -7.46 4.32
C LEU A 101 21.90 -6.21 5.05
N GLY A 102 21.26 -5.33 4.27
CA GLY A 102 20.76 -4.04 4.75
C GLY A 102 19.89 -4.14 5.99
N GLU A 103 19.60 -2.96 6.53
CA GLU A 103 18.99 -2.74 7.84
C GLU A 103 17.81 -3.65 8.21
N LYS A 104 17.61 -3.74 9.52
CA LYS A 104 16.59 -4.54 10.18
C LYS A 104 15.20 -4.26 9.57
N TRP A 105 14.46 -5.33 9.29
CA TRP A 105 13.17 -5.26 8.61
C TRP A 105 12.15 -4.40 9.37
N SER A 106 11.92 -3.18 8.89
CA SER A 106 11.09 -2.15 9.54
C SER A 106 9.60 -2.16 9.16
N VAL A 107 9.22 -2.94 8.13
CA VAL A 107 7.84 -2.98 7.61
C VAL A 107 6.81 -3.40 8.66
N PRO A 108 7.02 -4.45 9.49
CA PRO A 108 6.05 -4.81 10.53
C PRO A 108 5.82 -3.68 11.54
N SER A 109 6.88 -2.98 11.93
CA SER A 109 6.82 -1.81 12.81
C SER A 109 6.08 -0.65 12.13
N GLY A 110 6.31 -0.43 10.84
CA GLY A 110 5.59 0.56 10.04
C GLY A 110 4.08 0.26 9.94
N ILE A 111 3.68 -0.99 9.73
CA ILE A 111 2.26 -1.41 9.72
C ILE A 111 1.63 -1.17 11.10
N LEU A 112 2.33 -1.52 12.18
CA LEU A 112 1.85 -1.25 13.53
C LEU A 112 1.63 0.25 13.78
N ALA A 113 2.60 1.08 13.38
CA ALA A 113 2.48 2.53 13.47
C ALA A 113 1.31 3.08 12.64
N MET A 114 1.10 2.56 11.43
CA MET A 114 -0.04 2.90 10.59
C MET A 114 -1.37 2.59 11.28
N LEU A 115 -1.53 1.38 11.84
CA LEU A 115 -2.75 0.97 12.54
C LEU A 115 -3.01 1.85 13.78
N LEU A 116 -1.97 2.13 14.57
CA LEU A 116 -2.07 3.04 15.72
C LEU A 116 -2.47 4.46 15.28
N GLY A 117 -1.93 4.94 14.14
CA GLY A 117 -2.31 6.21 13.54
C GLY A 117 -3.78 6.25 13.08
N VAL A 118 -4.26 5.18 12.44
CA VAL A 118 -5.67 5.04 12.03
C VAL A 118 -6.60 5.07 13.24
N ILE A 119 -6.29 4.29 14.28
CA ILE A 119 -7.06 4.28 15.54
C ILE A 119 -7.06 5.68 16.16
N LEU A 120 -5.91 6.35 16.21
CA LEU A 120 -5.78 7.68 16.78
C LEU A 120 -6.67 8.70 16.05
N ILE A 121 -6.59 8.76 14.71
CA ILE A 121 -7.35 9.73 13.92
C ILE A 121 -8.85 9.51 14.08
N TYR A 122 -9.34 8.26 13.96
CA TYR A 122 -10.76 7.99 14.10
C TYR A 122 -11.28 8.23 15.51
N THR A 123 -10.52 7.84 16.55
CA THR A 123 -10.94 8.06 17.94
C THR A 123 -10.98 9.54 18.29
N ILE A 124 -10.03 10.36 17.80
CA ILE A 124 -10.10 11.82 17.94
C ILE A 124 -11.34 12.36 17.23
N MET A 125 -11.56 11.98 15.96
CA MET A 125 -12.70 12.46 15.16
C MET A 125 -14.04 12.17 15.85
N PHE A 126 -14.26 10.94 16.31
CA PHE A 126 -15.49 10.56 17.02
C PHE A 126 -15.58 11.16 18.42
N ALA A 127 -14.46 11.25 19.17
CA ALA A 127 -14.44 11.89 20.48
C ALA A 127 -14.87 13.35 20.39
N THR A 128 -14.31 14.10 19.43
CA THR A 128 -14.69 15.49 19.16
C THR A 128 -16.18 15.59 18.83
N GLY A 129 -16.71 14.72 17.97
CA GLY A 129 -18.15 14.66 17.69
C GLY A 129 -18.98 14.44 18.94
N HIS A 130 -18.64 13.46 19.78
CA HIS A 130 -19.39 13.18 21.01
C HIS A 130 -19.30 14.29 22.07
N TRP A 131 -18.18 15.00 22.16
CA TRP A 131 -18.07 16.21 22.99
C TRP A 131 -19.04 17.30 22.52
N ILE A 132 -19.13 17.53 21.21
CA ILE A 132 -20.05 18.52 20.61
C ILE A 132 -21.51 18.12 20.86
N TYR A 133 -21.85 16.84 20.69
CA TYR A 133 -23.21 16.33 20.92
C TYR A 133 -23.56 16.09 22.39
N GLY A 134 -22.71 16.47 23.35
CA GLY A 134 -22.98 16.33 24.79
C GLY A 134 -22.97 14.89 25.33
N HIS A 135 -22.50 13.91 24.55
CA HIS A 135 -22.40 12.51 24.96
C HIS A 135 -21.10 12.27 25.74
N THR A 136 -21.05 12.75 26.98
CA THR A 136 -19.82 12.83 27.80
C THR A 136 -19.18 11.49 28.12
N THR A 137 -19.97 10.43 28.32
CA THR A 137 -19.43 9.08 28.59
C THR A 137 -18.66 8.52 27.38
N SER A 138 -19.29 8.51 26.20
CA SER A 138 -18.65 8.03 24.96
C SER A 138 -17.45 8.90 24.58
N ALA A 139 -17.56 10.22 24.73
CA ALA A 139 -16.47 11.16 24.48
C ALA A 139 -15.25 10.89 25.37
N SER A 140 -15.45 10.63 26.66
CA SER A 140 -14.38 10.34 27.60
C SER A 140 -13.66 9.03 27.28
N ILE A 141 -14.42 7.98 26.93
CA ILE A 141 -13.85 6.67 26.54
C ILE A 141 -13.00 6.82 25.28
N LEU A 142 -13.54 7.46 24.24
CA LEU A 142 -12.82 7.65 22.97
C LEU A 142 -11.58 8.53 23.14
N THR A 143 -11.66 9.56 23.99
CA THR A 143 -10.50 10.40 24.33
C THR A 143 -9.41 9.59 25.04
N GLY A 144 -9.79 8.68 25.95
CA GLY A 144 -8.85 7.78 26.61
C GLY A 144 -8.14 6.85 25.61
N ILE A 145 -8.89 6.27 24.66
CA ILE A 145 -8.31 5.43 23.60
C ILE A 145 -7.37 6.26 22.71
N ALA A 146 -7.74 7.50 22.36
CA ALA A 146 -6.88 8.39 21.59
C ALA A 146 -5.55 8.66 22.30
N ILE A 147 -5.56 8.94 23.61
CA ILE A 147 -4.34 9.14 24.39
C ILE A 147 -3.46 7.89 24.40
N VAL A 148 -4.04 6.71 24.64
CA VAL A 148 -3.31 5.44 24.65
C VAL A 148 -2.72 5.13 23.27
N SER A 149 -3.47 5.36 22.20
CA SER A 149 -2.99 5.15 20.82
C SER A 149 -1.87 6.11 20.47
N GLY A 150 -2.00 7.39 20.84
CA GLY A 150 -0.97 8.41 20.62
C GLY A 150 0.32 8.10 21.37
N PHE A 151 0.23 7.69 22.64
CA PHE A 151 1.40 7.28 23.41
C PHE A 151 2.08 6.03 22.83
N SER A 152 1.27 5.02 22.46
CA SER A 152 1.76 3.81 21.79
C SER A 152 2.46 4.11 20.48
N LEU A 153 1.93 5.07 19.69
CA LEU A 153 2.51 5.51 18.43
C LEU A 153 3.86 6.21 18.63
N ILE A 154 3.96 7.12 19.61
CA ILE A 154 5.23 7.77 19.97
C ILE A 154 6.28 6.74 20.36
N LYS A 155 5.90 5.74 21.17
CA LYS A 155 6.80 4.66 21.59
C LYS A 155 7.23 3.77 20.42
N ALA A 156 6.30 3.43 19.52
CA ALA A 156 6.60 2.66 18.32
C ALA A 156 7.56 3.42 17.39
N TRP A 157 7.35 4.73 17.22
CA TRP A 157 8.21 5.59 16.43
C TRP A 157 9.63 5.72 17.03
N GLY A 158 9.74 5.88 18.35
CA GLY A 158 11.03 5.92 19.04
C GLY A 158 11.87 4.67 18.78
N ARG A 159 11.26 3.48 18.85
CA ARG A 159 11.94 2.20 18.56
C ARG A 159 12.38 2.07 17.11
N MET A 160 11.62 2.62 16.16
CA MET A 160 12.00 2.61 14.75
C MET A 160 13.19 3.52 14.48
N LYS A 161 13.28 4.66 15.17
CA LYS A 161 14.39 5.61 15.00
C LYS A 161 15.74 5.00 15.37
N ASP A 162 15.78 4.16 16.41
CA ASP A 162 17.01 3.50 16.86
C ASP A 162 17.46 2.36 15.93
N ASP A 163 16.58 1.89 15.03
CA ASP A 163 16.85 0.78 14.12
C ASP A 163 17.15 1.25 12.66
N ILE A 164 16.97 2.55 12.34
CA ILE A 164 17.02 3.11 10.96
C ILE A 164 18.04 4.29 10.82
N LEU A 165 18.63 4.78 11.92
CA LEU A 165 19.61 5.88 11.94
C LEU A 165 20.86 5.49 12.71
#